data_AF-A0A4Q2YWL5-F1
#
_entry.id   AF-A0A4Q2YWL5-F1
#
_cell.length_a   1.000
_cell.length_b   1.000
_cell.length_c   1.000
_cell.angle_alpha   90.00
_cell.angle_beta   90.00
_cell.angle_gamma   90.00
#
_symmetry.space_group_name_H-M   'P 1'
#
loop_
_entity.id
_entity.type
_entity.pdbx_description
1 polymer ?
#
loop_
_entity_poly.entity_id
_entity_poly.type
_entity_poly.pdbx_seq_one_letter_code
_entity_poly.pdbx_strand_id
1 'polypeptide(L)'
;MPDRSILRFNLAWKNRLSFAIGFHADFAKTVKQDDENADDARGGRRFAPVDSTILPEIFGNSYVLQIFSSHMMLFRTSVDEKGKPSLERVQSSGNSVRLGESGEATVEIRSNRLEGGISLFLNDEFVAQWSEGMNLAENKPSYAGKGNSFGFLVQTEDAPARLSDIMVGEWNGMPDSARSLQVDEQDVVLLVNGTDRFSGKVGSFEEGKVVMEGKYGLFKFQLEDIAEIRFARNRLAEPTERGSSDVSVN
;
A
#
# COMPACT_ATOMS: atom_id res chain seq x y z
N MET A 1 9.29 -12.46 -0.55
CA MET A 1 8.66 -11.28 -1.14
C MET A 1 9.78 -10.55 -1.85
N PRO A 2 9.66 -10.34 -3.17
CA PRO A 2 10.65 -9.61 -3.95
C PRO A 2 10.86 -8.17 -3.46
N ASP A 3 12.00 -7.55 -3.79
CA ASP A 3 12.27 -6.16 -3.43
C ASP A 3 11.21 -5.19 -3.99
N ARG A 4 10.75 -5.46 -5.21
CA ARG A 4 9.55 -4.86 -5.79
C ARG A 4 8.42 -5.88 -5.72
N SER A 5 7.60 -5.84 -4.67
CA SER A 5 6.55 -6.85 -4.47
C SER A 5 5.13 -6.28 -4.53
N ILE A 6 4.23 -7.13 -5.02
CA ILE A 6 2.78 -7.00 -4.84
C ILE A 6 2.34 -8.14 -3.92
N LEU A 7 1.60 -7.81 -2.88
CA LEU A 7 0.82 -8.74 -2.06
C LEU A 7 -0.65 -8.37 -2.20
N ARG A 8 -1.43 -9.25 -2.83
CA ARG A 8 -2.87 -9.07 -3.03
C ARG A 8 -3.64 -10.19 -2.35
N PHE A 9 -4.78 -9.87 -1.75
CA PHE A 9 -5.67 -10.87 -1.16
C PHE A 9 -7.09 -10.29 -1.02
N ASN A 10 -8.08 -11.18 -0.92
CA ASN A 10 -9.44 -10.82 -0.56
C ASN A 10 -9.63 -10.96 0.96
N LEU A 11 -10.20 -9.94 1.57
CA LEU A 11 -10.49 -9.85 3.00
C LEU A 11 -12.00 -9.65 3.17
N ALA A 12 -12.67 -10.61 3.79
CA ALA A 12 -14.05 -10.45 4.26
C ALA A 12 -14.08 -10.42 5.78
N TRP A 13 -14.91 -9.56 6.37
CA TRP A 13 -15.01 -9.41 7.82
C TRP A 13 -16.45 -9.24 8.28
N LYS A 14 -16.67 -9.61 9.54
CA LYS A 14 -17.90 -9.35 10.28
C LYS A 14 -17.55 -8.62 11.57
N ASN A 15 -18.39 -7.66 11.96
CA ASN A 15 -18.16 -6.71 13.04
C ASN A 15 -16.95 -5.78 12.78
N ARG A 16 -16.67 -4.87 13.70
CA ARG A 16 -15.66 -3.83 13.53
C ARG A 16 -14.28 -4.43 13.18
N LEU A 17 -13.80 -4.15 11.97
CA LEU A 17 -12.55 -4.70 11.46
C LEU A 17 -11.37 -4.29 12.37
N SER A 18 -10.56 -5.28 12.73
CA SER A 18 -9.26 -5.10 13.39
C SER A 18 -8.30 -6.16 12.87
N PHE A 19 -7.52 -5.79 11.88
CA PHE A 19 -6.69 -6.69 11.10
C PHE A 19 -5.30 -6.11 10.89
N ALA A 20 -4.27 -6.95 10.93
CA ALA A 20 -2.90 -6.57 10.68
C ALA A 20 -2.23 -7.50 9.65
N ILE A 21 -1.43 -6.93 8.77
CA ILE A 21 -0.60 -7.67 7.80
C ILE A 21 0.85 -7.27 8.01
N GLY A 22 1.69 -8.24 8.36
CA GLY A 22 3.14 -8.11 8.31
C GLY A 22 3.64 -8.46 6.92
N PHE A 23 4.50 -7.64 6.33
CA PHE A 23 5.15 -7.89 5.05
C PHE A 23 6.64 -7.53 5.10
N HIS A 24 7.43 -8.22 4.27
CA HIS A 24 8.89 -8.26 4.38
C HIS A 24 9.37 -8.64 5.80
N ALA A 25 8.63 -9.54 6.44
CA ALA A 25 8.92 -10.06 7.77
C ALA A 25 10.04 -11.10 7.74
N ASP A 26 10.95 -11.01 8.69
CA ASP A 26 12.03 -11.99 8.91
C ASP A 26 11.74 -12.93 10.09
N PHE A 27 10.71 -12.64 10.88
CA PHE A 27 10.36 -13.40 12.09
C PHE A 27 11.52 -13.53 13.10
N ALA A 28 12.41 -12.52 13.16
CA ALA A 28 13.46 -12.44 14.17
C ALA A 28 12.86 -12.60 15.58
N LYS A 29 13.46 -13.48 16.37
CA LYS A 29 12.97 -13.79 17.72
C LYS A 29 13.35 -12.68 18.70
N THR A 30 12.38 -12.26 19.50
CA THR A 30 12.63 -11.38 20.65
C THR A 30 13.12 -12.21 21.83
N VAL A 31 13.99 -11.61 22.65
CA VAL A 31 14.36 -12.19 23.96
C VAL A 31 13.33 -11.70 24.97
N LYS A 32 12.63 -12.62 25.63
CA LYS A 32 11.78 -12.27 26.77
C LYS A 32 12.71 -11.75 27.87
N GLN A 33 12.56 -10.48 28.25
CA GLN A 33 13.10 -10.03 29.52
C GLN A 33 12.25 -10.68 30.62
N ASP A 34 12.84 -11.67 31.29
CA ASP A 34 12.37 -12.14 32.58
C ASP A 34 12.59 -10.97 33.56
N ASP A 35 11.59 -10.11 33.68
CA ASP A 35 11.52 -9.12 34.75
C ASP A 35 11.42 -9.92 36.07
N GLU A 36 12.54 -10.13 36.77
CA GLU A 36 12.60 -10.81 38.09
C GLU A 36 11.76 -10.11 39.20
N ASN A 37 11.11 -8.99 38.89
CA ASN A 37 10.15 -8.29 39.76
C ASN A 37 8.69 -8.32 39.23
N ALA A 38 8.39 -9.11 38.20
CA ALA A 38 7.05 -9.17 37.58
C ALA A 38 6.21 -10.37 38.02
N ASP A 39 6.60 -11.08 39.08
CA ASP A 39 5.93 -12.30 39.55
C ASP A 39 4.54 -12.07 40.19
N ASP A 40 4.09 -10.82 40.38
CA ASP A 40 2.76 -10.54 40.97
C ASP A 40 1.81 -9.70 40.09
N ALA A 41 2.19 -9.33 38.85
CA ALA A 41 1.36 -8.46 38.00
C ALA A 41 1.00 -9.03 36.61
N ARG A 42 1.52 -10.21 36.24
CA ARG A 42 1.25 -10.82 34.93
C ARG A 42 0.71 -12.24 35.09
N GLY A 43 -0.41 -12.37 35.78
CA GLY A 43 -1.30 -13.50 35.56
C GLY A 43 -1.69 -13.53 34.08
N GLY A 44 -0.99 -14.34 33.30
CA GLY A 44 -1.10 -14.55 31.85
C GLY A 44 -1.49 -13.29 31.07
N ARG A 45 -0.52 -12.58 30.48
CA ARG A 45 -0.78 -11.48 29.52
C ARG A 45 -1.78 -11.98 28.47
N ARG A 46 -3.08 -11.76 28.73
CA ARG A 46 -4.16 -12.00 27.79
C ARG A 46 -3.89 -11.05 26.65
N PHE A 47 -3.89 -11.59 25.44
CA PHE A 47 -3.93 -10.84 24.21
C PHE A 47 -4.91 -9.67 24.38
N ALA A 48 -4.39 -8.45 24.44
CA ALA A 48 -5.21 -7.27 24.45
C ALA A 48 -5.39 -6.86 22.99
N PRO A 49 -6.62 -6.91 22.45
CA PRO A 49 -6.87 -6.39 21.13
C PRO A 49 -6.35 -4.95 21.06
N VAL A 50 -5.64 -4.61 19.97
CA VAL A 50 -5.02 -3.29 19.72
C VAL A 50 -3.63 -3.06 20.37
N ASP A 51 -3.09 -3.96 21.19
CA ASP A 51 -1.71 -3.80 21.68
C ASP A 51 -0.71 -4.01 20.54
N SER A 52 -0.20 -2.91 19.99
CA SER A 52 0.74 -2.93 18.87
C SER A 52 2.15 -3.31 19.30
N THR A 53 2.43 -3.37 20.61
CA THR A 53 3.76 -3.73 21.14
C THR A 53 4.12 -5.20 20.90
N ILE A 54 3.13 -6.05 20.62
CA ILE A 54 3.35 -7.47 20.27
C ILE A 54 3.78 -7.67 18.81
N LEU A 55 3.61 -6.66 17.95
CA LEU A 55 3.86 -6.79 16.51
C LEU A 55 5.32 -7.20 16.18
N PRO A 56 6.37 -6.64 16.82
CA PRO A 56 7.73 -7.10 16.63
C PRO A 56 7.96 -8.53 17.15
N GLU A 57 7.23 -8.98 18.18
CA GLU A 57 7.32 -10.36 18.67
C GLU A 57 6.74 -11.36 17.66
N ILE A 58 5.73 -10.95 16.89
CA ILE A 58 5.06 -11.80 15.89
C ILE A 58 5.79 -11.77 14.55
N PHE A 59 6.23 -10.59 14.09
CA PHE A 59 6.73 -10.39 12.72
C PHE A 59 8.24 -10.11 12.62
N GLY A 60 8.94 -9.87 13.73
CA GLY A 60 10.38 -9.56 13.72
C GLY A 60 10.68 -8.18 13.14
N ASN A 61 11.69 -8.09 12.27
CA ASN A 61 11.97 -6.89 11.47
C ASN A 61 11.05 -6.87 10.24
N SER A 62 10.07 -5.99 10.25
CA SER A 62 9.03 -5.97 9.21
C SER A 62 8.32 -4.62 9.12
N TYR A 63 7.50 -4.48 8.08
CA TYR A 63 6.41 -3.52 8.08
C TYR A 63 5.11 -4.21 8.45
N VAL A 64 4.31 -3.56 9.29
CA VAL A 64 2.99 -4.05 9.69
C VAL A 64 1.93 -3.00 9.39
N LEU A 65 1.03 -3.31 8.46
CA LEU A 65 -0.13 -2.49 8.16
C LEU A 65 -1.31 -2.96 9.02
N GLN A 66 -1.78 -2.11 9.91
CA GLN A 66 -3.04 -2.29 10.63
C GLN A 66 -4.17 -1.58 9.88
N ILE A 67 -5.25 -2.31 9.63
CA ILE A 67 -6.46 -1.82 9.00
C ILE A 67 -7.61 -1.95 10.01
N PHE A 68 -8.21 -0.81 10.33
CA PHE A 68 -9.42 -0.71 11.13
C PHE A 68 -10.58 -0.20 10.26
N SER A 69 -11.82 -0.30 10.77
CA SER A 69 -12.98 0.21 10.04
C SER A 69 -12.90 1.71 9.69
N SER A 70 -12.20 2.53 10.48
CA SER A 70 -12.19 4.00 10.32
C SER A 70 -10.84 4.62 9.95
N HIS A 71 -9.77 3.83 10.01
CA HIS A 71 -8.42 4.33 9.82
C HIS A 71 -7.46 3.16 9.60
N MET A 72 -6.23 3.50 9.24
CA MET A 72 -5.13 2.56 9.13
C MET A 72 -3.87 3.14 9.71
N MET A 73 -2.93 2.27 10.06
CA MET A 73 -1.62 2.64 10.56
C MET A 73 -0.58 1.71 9.98
N LEU A 74 0.53 2.28 9.51
CA LEU A 74 1.72 1.52 9.14
C LEU A 74 2.74 1.63 10.27
N PHE A 75 3.25 0.49 10.70
CA PHE A 75 4.33 0.40 11.66
C PHE A 75 5.58 -0.20 11.04
N ARG A 76 6.71 0.34 11.46
CA ARG A 76 8.02 -0.28 11.39
C ARG A 76 8.23 -1.07 12.68
N THR A 77 8.53 -2.35 12.52
CA THR A 77 8.93 -3.24 13.62
C THR A 77 10.41 -3.56 13.46
N SER A 78 11.15 -3.62 14.57
CA SER A 78 12.55 -4.02 14.54
C SER A 78 12.91 -4.80 15.79
N VAL A 79 13.89 -5.69 15.64
CA VAL A 79 14.50 -6.46 16.72
C VAL A 79 16.00 -6.23 16.63
N ASP A 80 16.59 -5.66 17.68
CA ASP A 80 18.03 -5.41 17.72
C ASP A 80 18.85 -6.69 17.94
N GLU A 81 20.18 -6.58 17.88
CA GLU A 81 21.10 -7.73 18.09
C GLU A 81 20.96 -8.39 19.47
N LYS A 82 20.39 -7.67 20.45
CA LYS A 82 20.13 -8.17 21.81
C LYS A 82 18.73 -8.77 21.93
N GLY A 83 17.97 -8.83 20.84
CA GLY A 83 16.60 -9.33 20.83
C GLY A 83 15.57 -8.36 21.41
N LYS A 84 15.92 -7.08 21.60
CA LYS A 84 14.99 -6.06 22.11
C LYS A 84 14.10 -5.56 20.97
N PRO A 85 12.76 -5.63 21.13
CA PRO A 85 11.84 -5.12 20.12
C PRO A 85 11.73 -3.59 20.17
N SER A 86 11.51 -3.00 19.00
CA SER A 86 11.08 -1.61 18.84
C SER A 86 9.95 -1.51 17.82
N LEU A 87 9.10 -0.50 18.01
CA LEU A 87 7.95 -0.22 17.18
C LEU A 87 7.91 1.29 16.90
N GLU A 88 7.78 1.66 15.63
CA GLU A 88 7.66 3.04 15.22
C GLU A 88 6.55 3.19 14.20
N ARG A 89 5.74 4.23 14.33
CA ARG A 89 4.69 4.53 13.35
C ARG A 89 5.27 5.30 12.19
N VAL A 90 5.10 4.77 10.98
CA VAL A 90 5.46 5.47 9.74
C VAL A 90 4.37 6.48 9.44
N GLN A 91 4.75 7.76 9.39
CA GLN A 91 3.82 8.84 9.07
C GLN A 91 3.43 8.75 7.59
N SER A 92 2.18 9.10 7.29
CA SER A 92 1.70 9.24 5.93
C SER A 92 0.83 10.48 5.81
N SER A 93 0.90 11.10 4.64
CA SER A 93 -0.16 11.97 4.13
C SER A 93 -1.33 11.09 3.64
N GLY A 94 -2.05 10.47 4.59
CA GLY A 94 -3.08 9.48 4.30
C GLY A 94 -4.51 10.02 4.45
N ASN A 95 -5.41 9.52 3.60
CA ASN A 95 -6.85 9.76 3.68
C ASN A 95 -7.50 8.85 4.75
N SER A 96 -8.56 9.33 5.41
CA SER A 96 -9.38 8.46 6.26
C SER A 96 -10.11 7.43 5.42
N VAL A 97 -10.02 6.15 5.78
CA VAL A 97 -10.84 5.10 5.16
C VAL A 97 -12.09 4.86 5.99
N ARG A 98 -13.21 4.62 5.31
CA ARG A 98 -14.47 4.20 5.93
C ARG A 98 -14.88 2.84 5.40
N LEU A 99 -14.53 1.79 6.13
CA LEU A 99 -15.04 0.45 5.92
C LEU A 99 -16.25 0.23 6.84
N GLY A 100 -17.26 -0.48 6.34
CA GLY A 100 -18.44 -0.82 7.13
C GLY A 100 -18.14 -1.72 8.34
N GLU A 101 -19.14 -1.90 9.19
CA GLU A 101 -19.09 -2.88 10.29
C GLU A 101 -19.03 -4.33 9.80
N SER A 102 -19.36 -4.59 8.54
CA SER A 102 -19.08 -5.86 7.88
C SER A 102 -18.86 -5.56 6.40
N GLY A 103 -18.20 -6.46 5.70
CA GLY A 103 -17.95 -6.27 4.28
C GLY A 103 -16.88 -7.19 3.74
N GLU A 104 -16.56 -6.94 2.49
CA GLU A 104 -15.43 -7.55 1.79
C GLU A 104 -14.67 -6.49 1.03
N ALA A 105 -13.36 -6.71 0.90
CA ALA A 105 -12.49 -5.88 0.11
C ALA A 105 -11.35 -6.69 -0.51
N THR A 106 -10.97 -6.36 -1.73
CA THR A 106 -9.65 -6.75 -2.26
C THR A 106 -8.62 -5.78 -1.71
N VAL A 107 -7.60 -6.31 -1.03
CA VAL A 107 -6.46 -5.53 -0.52
C VAL A 107 -5.26 -5.81 -1.40
N GLU A 108 -4.58 -4.77 -1.86
CA GLU A 108 -3.32 -4.88 -2.58
C GLU A 108 -2.28 -3.94 -1.96
N ILE A 109 -1.18 -4.51 -1.52
CA ILE A 109 -0.01 -3.79 -1.01
C ILE A 109 1.07 -3.90 -2.06
N ARG A 110 1.54 -2.75 -2.55
CA ARG A 110 2.73 -2.67 -3.39
C ARG A 110 3.87 -2.10 -2.57
N SER A 111 5.04 -2.69 -2.69
CA SER A 111 6.24 -2.17 -2.04
C SER A 111 7.45 -2.20 -2.96
N ASN A 112 8.32 -1.21 -2.79
CA ASN A 112 9.60 -1.09 -3.48
C ASN A 112 10.68 -0.82 -2.43
N ARG A 113 11.36 -1.87 -1.98
CA ARG A 113 12.46 -1.80 -0.99
C ARG A 113 13.61 -0.92 -1.48
N LEU A 114 13.82 -0.84 -2.79
CA LEU A 114 14.91 -0.06 -3.40
C LEU A 114 14.68 1.45 -3.33
N GLU A 115 13.42 1.87 -3.23
CA GLU A 115 13.04 3.30 -3.18
C GLU A 115 12.35 3.68 -1.86
N GLY A 116 12.09 2.72 -0.97
CA GLY A 116 11.40 2.97 0.29
C GLY A 116 9.88 3.13 0.16
N GLY A 117 9.32 2.95 -1.05
CA GLY A 117 7.91 3.20 -1.34
C GLY A 117 7.00 2.05 -0.91
N ILE A 118 5.87 2.37 -0.29
CA ILE A 118 4.80 1.45 0.05
C ILE A 118 3.47 2.08 -0.35
N SER A 119 2.64 1.38 -1.12
CA SER A 119 1.32 1.85 -1.54
C SER A 119 0.25 0.82 -1.19
N LEU A 120 -0.91 1.31 -0.81
CA LEU A 120 -2.08 0.51 -0.49
C LEU A 120 -3.22 0.82 -1.46
N PHE A 121 -3.83 -0.23 -1.97
CA PHE A 121 -5.05 -0.19 -2.75
C PHE A 121 -6.13 -1.04 -2.06
N LEU A 122 -7.35 -0.52 -2.02
CA LEU A 122 -8.54 -1.25 -1.57
C LEU A 122 -9.55 -1.24 -2.70
N ASN A 123 -10.09 -2.42 -3.05
CA ASN A 123 -11.02 -2.59 -4.17
C ASN A 123 -10.50 -1.94 -5.45
N ASP A 124 -9.22 -2.21 -5.75
CA ASP A 124 -8.50 -1.63 -6.88
C ASP A 124 -8.25 -0.11 -6.79
N GLU A 125 -8.82 0.63 -5.84
CA GLU A 125 -8.61 2.07 -5.68
C GLU A 125 -7.39 2.38 -4.82
N PHE A 126 -6.58 3.36 -5.21
CA PHE A 126 -5.46 3.82 -4.38
C PHE A 126 -5.96 4.56 -3.14
N VAL A 127 -5.44 4.16 -1.98
CA VAL A 127 -5.91 4.64 -0.67
C VAL A 127 -4.85 5.43 0.07
N ALA A 128 -3.62 4.92 0.12
CA ALA A 128 -2.55 5.52 0.89
C ALA A 128 -1.18 5.16 0.33
N GLN A 129 -0.21 6.03 0.60
CA GLN A 129 1.20 5.80 0.31
C GLN A 129 2.08 6.24 1.48
N TRP A 130 3.17 5.52 1.65
CA TRP A 130 4.28 5.85 2.54
C TRP A 130 5.55 5.85 1.70
N SER A 131 6.47 6.73 2.08
CA SER A 131 7.82 6.74 1.54
C SER A 131 8.78 6.81 2.71
N GLU A 132 9.61 5.79 2.81
CA GLU A 132 10.75 5.79 3.73
C GLU A 132 11.87 6.56 3.06
N GLY A 133 12.22 7.70 3.65
CA GLY A 133 13.27 8.56 3.14
C GLY A 133 14.62 7.84 3.04
N MET A 134 15.57 8.53 2.43
CA MET A 134 16.95 8.04 2.35
C MET A 134 17.63 8.15 3.71
N ASN A 135 18.31 7.08 4.13
CA ASN A 135 19.33 7.19 5.15
C ASN A 135 20.54 7.90 4.53
N LEU A 136 20.73 9.17 4.89
CA LEU A 136 21.77 10.03 4.35
C LEU A 136 23.19 9.57 4.69
N ALA A 137 23.38 8.81 5.78
CA ALA A 137 24.69 8.29 6.17
C ALA A 137 25.12 7.08 5.32
N GLU A 138 24.16 6.27 4.88
CA GLU A 138 24.42 5.02 4.14
C GLU A 138 24.08 5.12 2.65
N ASN A 139 23.51 6.25 2.21
CA ASN A 139 22.99 6.47 0.86
C ASN A 139 22.09 5.31 0.37
N LYS A 140 21.24 4.81 1.27
CA LYS A 140 20.29 3.71 1.03
C LYS A 140 18.92 4.06 1.61
N PRO A 141 17.82 3.48 1.09
CA PRO A 141 16.50 3.65 1.68
C PRO A 141 16.47 3.18 3.14
N SER A 142 15.76 3.91 4.01
CA SER A 142 15.56 3.57 5.43
C SER A 142 14.57 2.39 5.64
N TYR A 143 14.54 1.44 4.71
CA TYR A 143 13.53 0.38 4.66
C TYR A 143 13.79 -0.69 5.74
N ALA A 144 12.79 -0.90 6.60
CA ALA A 144 12.92 -1.76 7.78
C ALA A 144 12.74 -3.25 7.52
N GLY A 145 11.95 -3.61 6.51
CA GLY A 145 11.62 -5.00 6.20
C GLY A 145 12.80 -5.73 5.58
N LYS A 146 13.43 -6.63 6.35
CA LYS A 146 14.62 -7.40 5.95
C LYS A 146 14.30 -8.79 5.42
N GLY A 147 13.10 -9.29 5.69
CA GLY A 147 12.73 -10.66 5.36
C GLY A 147 11.99 -10.82 4.04
N ASN A 148 11.71 -12.08 3.71
CA ASN A 148 11.04 -12.48 2.48
C ASN A 148 9.63 -13.05 2.74
N SER A 149 9.10 -12.88 3.94
CA SER A 149 7.82 -13.47 4.34
C SER A 149 6.75 -12.41 4.56
N PHE A 150 5.51 -12.87 4.65
CA PHE A 150 4.35 -12.10 5.07
C PHE A 150 3.51 -12.93 6.04
N GLY A 151 2.63 -12.28 6.78
CA GLY A 151 1.69 -12.97 7.65
C GLY A 151 0.52 -12.07 8.02
N PHE A 152 -0.53 -12.69 8.55
CA PHE A 152 -1.78 -12.02 8.88
C PHE A 152 -2.11 -12.24 10.35
N LEU A 153 -2.71 -11.23 10.97
CA LEU A 153 -3.15 -11.27 12.36
C LEU A 153 -4.53 -10.63 12.48
N VAL A 154 -5.51 -11.40 12.92
CA VAL A 154 -6.78 -10.85 13.40
C VAL A 154 -6.57 -10.41 14.84
N GLN A 155 -6.86 -9.15 15.13
CA GLN A 155 -6.46 -8.53 16.39
C GLN A 155 -7.53 -8.56 17.46
N THR A 156 -8.75 -8.99 17.16
CA THR A 156 -9.88 -9.05 18.09
C THR A 156 -10.61 -10.37 17.90
N GLU A 157 -10.98 -11.04 18.98
CA GLU A 157 -11.77 -12.29 18.90
C GLU A 157 -13.18 -12.04 18.32
N ASP A 158 -13.76 -10.85 18.58
CA ASP A 158 -15.12 -10.50 18.14
C ASP A 158 -15.22 -9.97 16.70
N ALA A 159 -14.13 -9.96 15.93
CA ALA A 159 -14.15 -9.54 14.53
C ALA A 159 -13.56 -10.63 13.62
N PRO A 160 -14.30 -11.73 13.37
CA PRO A 160 -13.82 -12.80 12.51
C PRO A 160 -13.58 -12.27 11.10
N ALA A 161 -12.46 -12.69 10.52
CA ALA A 161 -12.08 -12.35 9.16
C ALA A 161 -11.77 -13.61 8.35
N ARG A 162 -12.12 -13.58 7.06
CA ARG A 162 -11.78 -14.60 6.07
C ARG A 162 -10.81 -13.99 5.07
N LEU A 163 -9.71 -14.70 4.83
CA LEU A 163 -8.74 -14.39 3.78
C LEU A 163 -8.91 -15.40 2.64
N SER A 164 -8.88 -14.92 1.41
CA SER A 164 -8.81 -15.77 0.21
C SER A 164 -7.98 -15.11 -0.89
N ASP A 165 -7.69 -15.89 -1.94
CA ASP A 165 -7.08 -15.39 -3.18
C ASP A 165 -5.77 -14.63 -2.96
N ILE A 166 -4.94 -15.17 -2.06
CA ILE A 166 -3.65 -14.59 -1.72
C ILE A 166 -2.69 -14.79 -2.90
N MET A 167 -2.17 -13.68 -3.41
CA MET A 167 -1.18 -13.62 -4.49
C MET A 167 0.02 -12.82 -4.02
N VAL A 168 1.21 -13.34 -4.31
CA VAL A 168 2.47 -12.61 -4.17
C VAL A 168 3.22 -12.67 -5.49
N GLY A 169 3.64 -11.51 -5.97
CA GLY A 169 4.36 -11.39 -7.23
C GLY A 169 5.39 -10.27 -7.20
N GLU A 170 6.22 -10.25 -8.22
CA GLU A 170 7.07 -9.10 -8.53
C GLU A 170 6.29 -8.10 -9.38
N TRP A 171 6.60 -6.81 -9.25
CA TRP A 171 6.07 -5.77 -10.13
C TRP A 171 7.18 -4.87 -10.64
N ASN A 172 6.89 -4.17 -11.74
CA ASN A 172 7.85 -3.30 -12.41
C ASN A 172 8.32 -2.09 -11.57
N GLY A 173 7.71 -1.83 -10.41
CA GLY A 173 8.07 -0.72 -9.53
C GLY A 173 7.49 0.63 -9.96
N MET A 174 6.76 0.69 -11.08
CA MET A 174 6.13 1.91 -11.58
C MET A 174 4.78 2.12 -10.88
N PRO A 175 4.61 3.16 -10.05
CA PRO A 175 3.34 3.42 -9.36
C PRO A 175 2.19 3.44 -10.37
N ASP A 176 1.19 2.55 -10.24
CA ASP A 176 -0.12 2.74 -10.89
C ASP A 176 -0.80 3.90 -10.16
N SER A 177 -0.42 5.13 -10.41
CA SER A 177 -1.03 6.27 -9.73
C SER A 177 -2.43 6.59 -10.26
N ALA A 178 -3.06 5.69 -11.01
CA ALA A 178 -4.19 6.06 -11.85
C ALA A 178 -5.40 5.13 -11.75
N ARG A 179 -5.62 4.55 -10.56
CA ARG A 179 -6.95 4.02 -10.21
C ARG A 179 -7.80 4.94 -9.30
N SER A 180 -7.23 5.94 -8.61
CA SER A 180 -7.99 6.78 -7.66
C SER A 180 -8.50 8.13 -8.16
N LEU A 181 -8.44 8.40 -9.47
CA LEU A 181 -9.15 9.53 -10.08
C LEU A 181 -9.81 9.03 -11.37
N GLN A 182 -10.83 8.18 -11.23
CA GLN A 182 -11.82 8.04 -12.30
C GLN A 182 -12.70 9.29 -12.24
N VAL A 183 -12.28 10.34 -12.96
CA VAL A 183 -13.18 11.43 -13.30
C VAL A 183 -13.73 11.07 -14.68
N ASP A 184 -14.99 10.66 -14.75
CA ASP A 184 -15.60 10.24 -16.01
C ASP A 184 -15.57 11.35 -17.09
N GLU A 185 -15.39 12.60 -16.66
CA GLU A 185 -15.47 13.81 -17.48
C GLU A 185 -14.13 14.50 -17.77
N GLN A 186 -13.05 14.16 -17.05
CA GLN A 186 -11.77 14.87 -17.16
C GLN A 186 -10.62 13.91 -17.43
N ASP A 187 -9.71 14.36 -18.29
CA ASP A 187 -8.43 13.70 -18.51
C ASP A 187 -7.52 13.99 -17.30
N VAL A 188 -6.63 13.05 -16.99
CA VAL A 188 -5.69 13.13 -15.88
C VAL A 188 -4.28 12.89 -16.42
N VAL A 189 -3.37 13.82 -16.15
CA VAL A 189 -1.93 13.67 -16.41
C VAL A 189 -1.22 13.44 -15.09
N LEU A 190 -0.43 12.37 -15.04
CA LEU A 190 0.43 12.00 -13.92
C LEU A 190 1.89 12.24 -14.29
N LEU A 191 2.61 12.93 -13.42
CA LEU A 191 4.05 13.13 -13.60
C LEU A 191 4.87 11.94 -13.08
N VAL A 192 6.10 11.81 -13.58
CA VAL A 192 7.06 10.75 -13.21
C VAL A 192 7.44 10.72 -11.73
N ASN A 193 7.19 11.80 -10.99
CA ASN A 193 7.36 11.81 -9.53
C ASN A 193 6.28 10.99 -8.79
N GLY A 194 5.27 10.49 -9.50
CA GLY A 194 4.25 9.59 -8.97
C GLY A 194 3.18 10.27 -8.10
N THR A 195 3.37 11.53 -7.71
CA THR A 195 2.48 12.27 -6.80
C THR A 195 1.73 13.39 -7.49
N ASP A 196 2.36 14.09 -8.44
CA ASP A 196 1.75 15.26 -9.06
C ASP A 196 0.77 14.86 -10.15
N ARG A 197 -0.46 15.37 -10.01
CA ARG A 197 -1.57 15.08 -10.90
C ARG A 197 -2.22 16.38 -11.35
N PHE A 198 -2.53 16.46 -12.63
CA PHE A 198 -3.29 17.56 -13.22
C PHE A 198 -4.57 16.98 -13.83
N SER A 199 -5.70 17.66 -13.62
CA SER A 199 -7.00 17.28 -14.18
C SER A 199 -7.54 18.37 -15.10
N GLY A 200 -8.19 17.96 -16.20
CA GLY A 200 -8.55 18.88 -17.27
C GLY A 200 -8.82 18.19 -18.60
N LYS A 201 -8.48 18.85 -19.70
CA LYS A 201 -8.61 18.32 -21.06
C LYS A 201 -7.25 18.32 -21.74
N VAL A 202 -6.78 17.16 -22.18
CA VAL A 202 -5.58 17.04 -22.99
C VAL A 202 -5.90 17.55 -24.40
N GLY A 203 -5.12 18.52 -24.87
CA GLY A 203 -5.32 19.20 -26.14
C GLY A 203 -4.52 18.59 -27.28
N SER A 204 -3.21 18.79 -27.27
CA SER A 204 -2.32 18.33 -28.33
C SER A 204 -1.00 17.78 -27.82
N PHE A 205 -0.39 16.97 -28.68
CA PHE A 205 0.97 16.46 -28.53
C PHE A 205 1.82 17.16 -29.60
N GLU A 206 2.65 18.11 -29.19
CA GLU A 206 3.45 18.94 -30.11
C GLU A 206 4.85 19.12 -29.52
N GLU A 207 5.88 18.96 -30.35
CA GLU A 207 7.28 19.23 -29.97
C GLU A 207 7.77 18.50 -28.70
N GLY A 208 7.32 17.26 -28.49
CA GLY A 208 7.67 16.47 -27.30
C GLY A 208 7.01 16.97 -26.01
N LYS A 209 5.96 17.80 -26.14
CA LYS A 209 5.16 18.31 -25.02
C LYS A 209 3.71 17.89 -25.14
N VAL A 210 3.06 17.80 -23.99
CA VAL A 210 1.62 17.63 -23.87
C VAL A 210 1.01 18.93 -23.38
N VAL A 211 0.05 19.45 -24.15
CA VAL A 211 -0.72 20.64 -23.78
C VAL A 211 -2.02 20.20 -23.11
N MET A 212 -2.31 20.79 -21.95
CA MET A 212 -3.48 20.45 -21.15
C MET A 212 -4.21 21.71 -20.67
N GLU A 213 -5.52 21.75 -20.84
CA GLU A 213 -6.38 22.80 -20.32
C GLU A 213 -7.01 22.35 -18.99
N GLY A 214 -6.54 22.90 -17.88
CA GLY A 214 -7.08 22.63 -16.55
C GLY A 214 -7.99 23.75 -16.05
N LYS A 215 -8.68 23.51 -14.93
CA LYS A 215 -9.60 24.48 -14.30
C LYS A 215 -8.98 25.85 -14.01
N TYR A 216 -7.67 25.89 -13.77
CA TYR A 216 -6.94 27.09 -13.36
C TYR A 216 -5.96 27.62 -14.42
N GLY A 217 -5.98 27.08 -15.64
CA GLY A 217 -5.15 27.57 -16.73
C GLY A 217 -4.67 26.50 -17.70
N LEU A 218 -3.82 26.94 -18.64
CA LEU A 218 -3.19 26.08 -19.63
C LEU A 218 -1.83 25.58 -19.09
N PHE A 219 -1.65 24.28 -19.10
CA PHE A 219 -0.43 23.60 -18.67
C PHE A 219 0.28 22.98 -19.87
N LYS A 220 1.62 22.96 -19.80
CA LYS A 220 2.48 22.29 -20.77
C LYS A 220 3.48 21.42 -20.02
N PHE A 221 3.50 20.14 -20.34
CA PHE A 221 4.37 19.15 -19.71
C PHE A 221 5.32 18.58 -20.76
N GLN A 222 6.58 18.32 -20.40
CA GLN A 222 7.47 17.53 -21.24
C GLN A 222 6.98 16.08 -21.25
N LEU A 223 7.03 15.41 -22.39
CA LEU A 223 6.58 14.01 -22.50
C LEU A 223 7.41 13.08 -21.60
N GLU A 224 8.69 13.39 -21.40
CA GLU A 224 9.60 12.65 -20.51
C GLU A 224 9.25 12.81 -19.02
N ASP A 225 8.55 13.90 -18.65
CA ASP A 225 8.11 14.15 -17.29
C ASP A 225 6.74 13.52 -16.98
N ILE A 226 6.10 12.90 -17.98
CA ILE A 226 4.79 12.26 -17.85
C ILE A 226 4.98 10.77 -17.64
N ALA A 227 4.49 10.26 -16.51
CA ALA A 227 4.36 8.83 -16.29
C ALA A 227 3.14 8.26 -17.01
N GLU A 228 2.03 8.99 -17.02
CA GLU A 228 0.77 8.46 -17.53
C GLU A 228 -0.20 9.57 -17.94
N ILE A 229 -1.00 9.29 -18.98
CA ILE A 229 -2.16 10.09 -19.37
C ILE A 229 -3.38 9.18 -19.40
N ARG A 230 -4.41 9.51 -18.62
CA ARG A 230 -5.72 8.85 -18.68
C ARG A 230 -6.75 9.79 -19.27
N PHE A 231 -7.40 9.34 -20.34
CA PHE A 231 -8.49 10.08 -20.95
C PHE A 231 -9.83 9.80 -20.24
N ALA A 232 -10.70 10.80 -20.23
CA ALA A 232 -12.05 10.72 -19.70
C ALA A 232 -12.83 9.56 -20.37
N ARG A 233 -13.45 8.69 -19.58
CA ARG A 233 -14.16 7.50 -20.09
C ARG A 233 -15.28 7.82 -21.06
N ASN A 234 -16.04 8.89 -20.78
CA ASN A 234 -17.17 9.31 -21.60
C ASN A 234 -16.75 9.93 -22.95
N ARG A 235 -15.43 10.07 -23.19
CA ARG A 235 -14.87 10.56 -24.45
C ARG A 235 -14.04 9.51 -25.18
N LEU A 236 -13.89 8.31 -24.62
CA LEU A 236 -13.33 7.18 -25.35
C LEU A 236 -14.34 6.78 -26.42
N ALA A 237 -13.88 6.67 -27.66
CA ALA A 237 -14.72 6.20 -28.76
C ALA A 237 -15.32 4.84 -28.39
N GLU A 238 -16.60 4.63 -28.70
CA GLU A 238 -17.21 3.31 -28.57
C GLU A 238 -16.36 2.29 -29.35
N PRO A 239 -16.07 1.11 -28.77
CA PRO A 239 -15.29 0.10 -29.45
C PRO A 239 -15.99 -0.20 -30.77
N THR A 240 -15.32 0.07 -31.88
CA THR A 240 -15.80 -0.29 -33.21
C THR A 240 -16.05 -1.79 -33.17
N GLU A 241 -17.30 -2.22 -33.41
CA GLU A 241 -17.62 -3.63 -33.52
C GLU A 241 -16.61 -4.28 -34.47
N ARG A 242 -15.82 -5.24 -33.95
CA ARG A 242 -14.88 -5.99 -34.78
C ARG A 242 -15.71 -6.71 -35.84
N GLY A 243 -15.66 -6.20 -37.08
CA GLY A 243 -16.12 -6.93 -38.24
C GLY A 243 -15.42 -8.30 -38.28
N SER A 244 -16.14 -9.34 -38.69
CA SER A 244 -15.76 -10.75 -38.53
C SER A 244 -14.54 -11.21 -39.37
N SER A 245 -13.59 -10.33 -39.67
CA SER A 245 -12.44 -10.60 -40.55
C SER A 245 -11.07 -10.38 -39.92
N ASP A 246 -10.96 -10.04 -38.63
CA ASP A 246 -9.65 -9.84 -38.02
C ASP A 246 -9.01 -11.17 -37.58
N VAL A 247 -7.86 -11.44 -38.21
CA VAL A 247 -7.03 -12.65 -38.10
C VAL A 247 -6.46 -12.80 -36.68
N SER A 248 -6.68 -13.95 -36.08
CA SER A 248 -5.96 -14.41 -34.88
C SER A 248 -4.61 -15.03 -35.27
N VAL A 249 -3.52 -14.52 -34.71
CA VAL A 249 -2.21 -15.20 -34.74
C VAL A 249 -2.14 -16.12 -33.50
N ASN A 250 -1.88 -17.40 -33.75
CA ASN A 250 -1.72 -18.45 -32.72
C ASN A 250 -0.52 -18.20 -31.81
#